data_AF-A0AAF0MF42-F1
#
_entry.id   AF-A0AAF0MF42-F1
#
_cell.length_a   1.000
_cell.length_b   1.000
_cell.length_c   1.000
_cell.angle_alpha   90.00
_cell.angle_beta   90.00
_cell.angle_gamma   90.00
#
_symmetry.space_group_name_H-M   'P 1'
#
loop_
_entity.id
_entity.type
_entity.pdbx_description
1 polymer ?
#
loop_
_entity_poly.entity_id
_entity_poly.type
_entity_poly.pdbx_seq_one_letter_code
_entity_poly.pdbx_strand_id
1 'polypeptide(L)'
;MGPKDLAVMLNVSNASVTKIVDGLVTKGDFTRAPHPTDRRAQVLEPTVQAAKKIDDAYTSYHQVVVEVIDHLSREDNDVLTRCLGQITDALIAAGTPEPADEYTVIDESDDHAPDSAK
;
A
#
# COMPACT_ATOMS: atom_id res chain seq x y z
N MET A 1 4.89 -6.73 7.11
CA MET A 1 5.07 -5.49 6.33
C MET A 1 5.55 -4.40 7.26
N GLY A 2 6.72 -3.84 7.00
CA GLY A 2 7.24 -2.66 7.68
C GLY A 2 6.81 -1.36 6.99
N PRO A 3 7.06 -0.19 7.61
CA PRO A 3 6.74 1.11 7.02
C PRO A 3 7.40 1.32 5.65
N LYS A 4 8.62 0.84 5.44
CA LYS A 4 9.31 0.92 4.15
C LYS A 4 8.59 0.13 3.04
N ASP A 5 8.01 -1.02 3.37
CA ASP A 5 7.23 -1.82 2.42
C ASP A 5 5.95 -1.08 2.01
N LEU A 6 5.35 -0.33 2.94
CA LEU A 6 4.21 0.54 2.68
C LEU A 6 4.56 1.74 1.81
N ALA A 7 5.77 2.32 1.97
CA ALA A 7 6.26 3.40 1.11
C ALA A 7 6.33 2.99 -0.35
N VAL A 8 6.90 1.81 -0.59
CA VAL A 8 7.05 1.21 -1.91
C VAL A 8 5.69 0.85 -2.49
N MET A 9 4.82 0.20 -1.70
CA MET A 9 3.51 -0.25 -2.17
C MET A 9 2.54 0.91 -2.47
N LEU A 10 2.61 2.01 -1.73
CA LEU A 10 1.71 3.16 -1.87
C LEU A 10 2.29 4.29 -2.73
N ASN A 11 3.47 4.12 -3.30
CA ASN A 11 4.15 5.10 -4.16
C ASN A 11 4.29 6.49 -3.49
N VAL A 12 4.70 6.52 -2.22
CA VAL A 12 4.84 7.76 -1.41
C VAL A 12 6.21 7.82 -0.71
N SER A 13 6.75 9.02 -0.50
CA SER A 13 8.08 9.21 0.11
C SER A 13 8.17 8.71 1.57
N ASN A 14 9.34 8.25 2.01
CA ASN A 14 9.56 7.72 3.37
C ASN A 14 9.16 8.69 4.51
N ALA A 15 9.36 10.00 4.31
CA ALA A 15 8.94 11.03 5.27
C ALA A 15 7.40 11.16 5.32
N SER A 16 6.74 11.08 4.17
CA SER A 16 5.27 11.06 4.07
C SER A 16 4.69 9.77 4.66
N VAL A 17 5.38 8.64 4.48
CA VAL A 17 4.97 7.33 4.98
C VAL A 17 4.95 7.29 6.50
N THR A 18 5.93 7.90 7.15
CA THR A 18 5.93 7.98 8.62
C THR A 18 4.70 8.75 9.11
N LYS A 19 4.39 9.90 8.50
CA LYS A 19 3.19 10.68 8.83
C LYS A 19 1.88 9.94 8.52
N ILE A 20 1.81 9.23 7.40
CA ILE A 20 0.65 8.41 7.02
C ILE A 20 0.47 7.27 8.03
N VAL A 21 1.53 6.56 8.37
CA VAL A 21 1.52 5.47 9.36
C VAL A 21 1.12 5.99 10.73
N ASP A 22 1.71 7.09 11.21
CA ASP A 22 1.32 7.71 12.48
C ASP A 22 -0.15 8.10 12.48
N GLY A 23 -0.65 8.66 11.37
CA GLY A 23 -2.06 8.98 11.19
C GLY A 23 -2.96 7.75 11.25
N LEU A 24 -2.57 6.65 10.61
CA LEU A 24 -3.31 5.39 10.61
C LEU A 24 -3.33 4.73 12.00
N VAL A 25 -2.21 4.77 12.73
CA VAL A 25 -2.13 4.28 14.11
C VAL A 25 -2.98 5.15 15.04
N THR A 26 -2.93 6.47 14.88
CA THR A 26 -3.74 7.41 15.68
C THR A 26 -5.24 7.21 15.45
N LYS A 27 -5.65 6.89 14.22
CA LYS A 27 -7.04 6.56 13.88
C LYS A 27 -7.49 5.17 14.37
N GLY A 28 -6.58 4.38 14.94
CA GLY A 28 -6.83 3.02 15.40
C GLY A 28 -6.95 2.00 14.26
N ASP A 29 -6.52 2.36 13.06
CA ASP A 29 -6.60 1.51 11.88
C ASP A 29 -5.41 0.53 11.80
N PHE A 30 -4.28 0.89 12.42
CA PHE A 30 -3.09 0.05 12.50
C PHE A 30 -2.50 0.04 13.91
N THR A 31 -1.73 -0.99 14.21
CA THR A 31 -0.90 -1.09 15.42
C THR A 31 0.54 -1.42 15.05
N ARG A 32 1.48 -1.03 15.93
CA ARG A 32 2.91 -1.33 15.78
C ARG A 32 3.25 -2.53 16.65
N ALA A 33 3.82 -3.57 16.04
CA ALA A 33 4.30 -4.76 16.72
C ALA A 33 5.81 -4.96 16.48
N PRO A 34 6.54 -5.57 17.43
CA PRO A 34 7.94 -5.93 17.22
C PRO A 34 8.06 -6.97 16.12
N HIS A 35 9.08 -6.84 15.26
CA HIS A 35 9.32 -7.85 14.22
C HIS A 35 9.73 -9.20 14.86
N PRO A 36 9.15 -10.33 14.43
CA PRO A 36 9.31 -11.63 15.10
C PRO A 36 10.75 -12.14 15.18
N THR A 37 11.60 -11.71 14.24
CA THR A 37 13.01 -12.17 14.13
C THR A 37 14.03 -11.07 14.40
N ASP A 38 13.64 -9.80 14.30
CA ASP A 38 14.55 -8.66 14.45
C ASP A 38 13.95 -7.64 15.40
N ARG A 39 14.39 -7.68 16.65
CA ARG A 39 13.97 -6.77 17.71
C ARG A 39 14.19 -5.28 17.42
N ARG A 40 15.01 -4.93 16.41
CA ARG A 40 15.25 -3.54 15.99
C ARG A 40 14.24 -3.05 14.94
N ALA A 41 13.49 -3.97 14.32
CA ALA A 41 12.49 -3.64 13.33
C ALA A 41 11.08 -3.67 13.94
N GLN A 42 10.19 -2.84 13.39
CA GLN A 42 8.76 -2.85 13.71
C GLN A 42 7.94 -3.20 12.48
N VAL A 43 6.89 -3.98 12.70
CA VAL A 43 5.87 -4.32 11.70
C VAL A 43 4.58 -3.58 12.01
N LEU A 44 3.81 -3.32 10.96
CA LEU A 44 2.48 -2.73 11.07
C LEU A 44 1.43 -3.81 10.89
N GLU A 45 0.52 -3.90 11.85
CA GLU A 45 -0.59 -4.85 11.85
C GLU A 45 -1.92 -4.09 11.72
N PRO A 46 -2.73 -4.39 10.69
CA PRO A 46 -4.04 -3.78 10.55
C PRO A 46 -4.96 -4.23 11.69
N THR A 47 -5.80 -3.32 12.17
CA THR A 47 -6.81 -3.67 13.18
C THR A 47 -8.05 -4.27 12.54
N VAL A 48 -8.86 -4.98 13.34
CA VAL A 48 -10.17 -5.48 12.91
C VAL A 48 -11.08 -4.33 12.43
N GLN A 49 -10.96 -3.14 13.03
CA GLN A 49 -11.73 -1.98 12.59
C GLN A 49 -11.29 -1.45 11.23
N ALA A 50 -9.99 -1.47 10.92
CA ALA A 50 -9.52 -1.13 9.58
C ALA A 50 -10.06 -2.09 8.52
N ALA A 51 -10.02 -3.40 8.79
CA ALA A 51 -10.59 -4.40 7.89
C ALA A 51 -12.08 -4.11 7.62
N LYS A 52 -12.86 -3.86 8.67
CA LYS A 52 -14.27 -3.51 8.55
C LYS A 52 -14.51 -2.24 7.72
N LYS A 53 -13.72 -1.18 7.95
CA LYS A 53 -13.85 0.08 7.19
C LYS A 53 -13.55 -0.12 5.71
N ILE A 54 -12.58 -0.97 5.38
CA ILE A 54 -12.26 -1.32 3.98
C ILE A 54 -13.42 -2.09 3.38
N ASP A 55 -13.92 -3.12 4.06
CA ASP A 55 -15.08 -3.89 3.59
C ASP A 55 -16.29 -2.97 3.34
N ASP A 56 -16.62 -2.11 4.30
CA ASP A 56 -17.74 -1.17 4.18
C ASP A 56 -17.55 -0.20 3.00
N ALA A 57 -16.33 0.33 2.79
CA ALA A 57 -16.02 1.25 1.71
C ALA A 57 -16.03 0.59 0.31
N TYR A 58 -15.60 -0.67 0.22
CA TYR A 58 -15.52 -1.41 -1.03
C TYR A 58 -16.77 -2.21 -1.35
N THR A 59 -17.72 -2.35 -0.41
CA THR A 59 -18.94 -3.14 -0.59
C THR A 59 -19.71 -2.74 -1.85
N SER A 60 -19.94 -1.44 -2.08
CA SER A 60 -20.68 -0.95 -3.25
C SER A 60 -19.95 -1.21 -4.56
N TYR A 61 -18.61 -1.05 -4.57
CA TYR A 61 -17.78 -1.34 -5.72
C TYR A 61 -17.75 -2.84 -6.04
N HIS A 62 -17.59 -3.67 -5.01
CA HIS A 62 -17.57 -5.12 -5.13
C HIS A 62 -18.92 -5.65 -5.64
N GLN A 63 -20.02 -5.08 -5.19
CA GLN A 63 -21.37 -5.42 -5.68
C GLN A 63 -21.51 -5.21 -7.19
N VAL A 64 -21.02 -4.09 -7.73
CA VAL A 64 -21.07 -3.83 -9.18
C VAL A 64 -20.27 -4.88 -9.97
N VAL A 65 -19.09 -5.25 -9.47
CA VAL A 65 -18.25 -6.27 -10.13
C VAL A 65 -18.93 -7.63 -10.10
N VAL A 66 -19.47 -8.04 -8.95
CA VAL A 66 -20.20 -9.30 -8.80
C VAL A 66 -21.41 -9.34 -9.71
N GLU A 67 -22.19 -8.26 -9.76
CA GLU A 67 -23.37 -8.19 -10.63
C GLU A 67 -23.01 -8.40 -12.10
N VAL A 68 -21.95 -7.77 -12.60
CA VAL A 68 -21.50 -7.97 -14.00
C VAL A 68 -21.08 -9.42 -14.25
N ILE A 69 -20.38 -10.03 -13.30
CA ILE A 69 -19.90 -11.42 -13.41
C ILE A 69 -21.07 -12.42 -13.36
N ASP A 70 -22.09 -12.17 -12.53
CA ASP A 70 -23.29 -13.01 -12.39
C ASP A 70 -24.15 -13.03 -13.67
N HIS A 71 -24.03 -12.00 -14.52
CA HIS A 71 -24.70 -11.96 -15.83
C HIS A 71 -23.98 -12.81 -16.90
N LEU A 72 -22.76 -13.30 -16.63
CA LEU A 72 -22.05 -14.16 -17.57
C LEU A 72 -22.63 -15.57 -17.58
N SER A 73 -22.61 -16.19 -18.76
CA SER A 73 -22.87 -17.63 -18.85
C SER A 73 -21.78 -18.40 -18.07
N ARG A 74 -22.10 -19.63 -17.65
CA ARG A 74 -21.11 -20.49 -16.98
C ARG A 74 -19.85 -20.69 -17.84
N GLU A 75 -20.02 -20.83 -19.16
CA GLU A 75 -18.91 -21.02 -20.09
C GLU A 75 -18.01 -19.78 -20.16
N ASP A 76 -18.59 -18.59 -20.25
CA ASP A 76 -17.83 -17.33 -20.27
C ASP A 76 -17.13 -17.07 -18.94
N ASN A 77 -17.78 -17.41 -17.83
CA ASN A 77 -17.20 -17.30 -16.49
C ASN A 77 -16.00 -18.26 -16.32
N ASP A 78 -16.10 -19.49 -16.83
CA ASP A 78 -15.01 -20.47 -16.82
C ASP A 78 -13.82 -19.99 -17.67
N VAL A 79 -14.08 -19.36 -18.83
CA VAL A 79 -13.04 -18.72 -19.66
C VAL A 79 -12.39 -17.57 -18.91
N LEU A 80 -13.18 -16.65 -18.35
CA LEU A 80 -12.70 -15.49 -17.61
C LEU A 80 -11.82 -15.91 -16.42
N THR A 81 -12.28 -16.89 -15.64
CA THR A 81 -11.54 -17.42 -14.49
C THR A 81 -10.18 -17.98 -14.89
N ARG A 82 -10.11 -18.78 -15.96
CA ARG A 82 -8.84 -19.32 -16.46
C ARG A 82 -7.88 -18.21 -16.92
N CYS A 83 -8.39 -17.23 -17.67
CA CYS A 83 -7.57 -16.14 -18.17
C CYS A 83 -7.02 -15.28 -17.03
N LEU A 84 -7.86 -14.90 -16.06
CA LEU A 84 -7.42 -14.14 -14.89
C LEU A 84 -6.39 -14.91 -14.07
N GLY A 85 -6.58 -16.21 -13.86
CA GLY A 85 -5.59 -17.07 -13.21
C GLY A 85 -4.23 -17.05 -13.91
N GLN A 86 -4.21 -17.22 -15.24
CA GLN A 86 -2.97 -17.16 -16.02
C GLN A 86 -2.26 -15.81 -15.92
N ILE A 87 -3.02 -14.70 -15.91
CA ILE A 87 -2.46 -13.36 -15.74
C ILE A 87 -1.85 -13.22 -14.34
N THR A 88 -2.56 -13.64 -13.30
CA THR A 88 -2.06 -13.59 -11.92
C THR A 88 -0.79 -14.42 -11.76
N ASP A 89 -0.76 -15.63 -12.29
CA ASP A 89 0.43 -16.49 -12.27
C ASP A 89 1.61 -15.85 -12.99
N ALA A 90 1.36 -15.24 -14.16
CA ALA A 90 2.39 -14.55 -14.93
C ALA A 90 2.94 -13.32 -14.19
N LEU A 91 2.07 -12.53 -13.54
CA LEU A 91 2.48 -11.37 -12.74
C LEU A 91 3.30 -11.79 -11.51
N ILE A 92 2.89 -12.85 -10.81
CA ILE A 92 3.65 -13.39 -9.67
C ILE A 92 5.01 -13.89 -10.14
N ALA A 93 5.07 -14.61 -11.27
CA ALA A 93 6.31 -15.12 -11.83
C ALA A 93 7.25 -14.01 -12.33
N ALA A 94 6.70 -12.91 -12.85
CA ALA A 94 7.47 -11.74 -13.29
C ALA A 94 8.07 -10.95 -12.11
N GLY A 95 7.52 -11.11 -10.90
CA GLY A 95 7.89 -10.34 -9.72
C GLY A 95 7.31 -8.93 -9.72
N THR A 96 7.31 -8.27 -8.55
CA THR A 96 6.96 -6.85 -8.46
C THR A 96 8.04 -6.04 -9.20
N PRO A 97 7.70 -5.17 -10.17
CA PRO A 97 8.69 -4.30 -10.76
C PRO A 97 9.35 -3.46 -9.66
N GLU A 98 10.69 -3.54 -9.56
CA GLU A 98 11.42 -2.63 -8.68
C GLU A 98 11.16 -1.21 -9.18
N PRO A 99 10.71 -0.28 -8.30
CA PRO A 99 10.59 1.11 -8.70
C PRO A 99 11.97 1.61 -9.10
N ALA A 100 12.10 2.10 -10.32
CA ALA A 100 13.33 2.73 -10.78
C ALA A 100 13.62 3.93 -9.88
N ASP A 101 14.71 3.86 -9.11
CA ASP A 101 15.20 4.93 -8.24
C ASP A 101 15.43 6.22 -9.06
N GLU A 102 14.50 7.17 -8.99
CA GLU A 102 14.76 8.56 -9.38
C GLU A 102 13.84 9.53 -8.64
N TYR A 103 14.17 9.83 -7.38
CA TYR A 103 13.70 11.03 -6.71
C TYR A 103 14.80 11.56 -5.77
N THR A 104 15.83 12.19 -6.33
CA THR A 104 16.63 13.16 -5.57
C THR A 104 15.72 14.34 -5.25
N VAL A 105 15.29 14.45 -3.99
CA VAL A 105 14.71 15.69 -3.47
C VAL A 105 15.79 16.75 -3.58
N ILE A 106 15.63 17.68 -4.51
CA ILE A 106 16.42 18.91 -4.54
C ILE A 106 15.95 19.68 -3.32
N ASP A 107 16.76 19.68 -2.26
CA ASP A 107 16.51 20.51 -1.09
C ASP A 107 16.82 21.96 -1.48
N GLU A 108 15.83 22.67 -2.01
CA GLU A 108 15.89 24.13 -2.20
C GLU A 108 15.62 24.88 -0.88
N SER A 109 16.13 24.38 0.24
CA SER A 109 16.12 25.11 1.52
C SER A 109 17.51 25.23 2.13
N ASP A 110 18.46 25.73 1.35
CA ASP A 110 19.67 26.38 1.88
C ASP A 110 19.72 27.85 1.42
N ASP A 111 18.73 28.63 1.84
CA ASP A 111 18.90 30.09 1.98
C ASP A 111 19.19 30.39 3.45
N HIS A 112 20.34 29.90 3.94
CA HIS A 112 20.94 30.41 5.17
C HIS A 112 21.77 31.65 4.81
N ALA A 113 21.10 32.79 4.76
CA ALA A 113 21.79 34.08 4.78
C ALA A 113 22.68 34.16 6.04
N PRO A 114 23.98 34.47 5.93
CA PRO A 114 24.81 34.64 7.10
C PRO A 114 24.46 35.97 7.78
N ASP A 115 23.85 35.89 8.96
CA ASP A 115 23.74 37.02 9.89
C ASP A 115 25.14 37.36 10.41
N SER A 116 25.76 38.37 9.79
CA SER A 116 27.00 38.96 10.28
C SER A 116 26.68 40.22 11.08
N ALA A 117 26.58 40.05 12.39
CA ALA A 117 26.59 41.13 13.37
C ALA A 117 27.85 41.06 14.25
N LYS A 118 28.95 41.67 13.79
CA LYS A 118 29.80 42.60 14.56
C LYS A 118 30.95 43.17 13.75
#